data_AF-A0A357KS67-F1
#
_entry.id   AF-A0A357KS67-F1
#
_cell.length_a   1.000
_cell.length_b   1.000
_cell.length_c   1.000
_cell.angle_alpha   90.00
_cell.angle_beta   90.00
_cell.angle_gamma   90.00
#
_symmetry.space_group_name_H-M   'P 1'
#
loop_
_entity.id
_entity.type
_entity.pdbx_description
1 polymer ?
#
loop_
_entity_poly.entity_id
_entity_poly.type
_entity_poly.pdbx_seq_one_letter_code
_entity_poly.pdbx_strand_id
1 'polypeptide(L)' 'KLAQSKIFIHDTQKTCLLLLDDLGSELDQKRLGKVLAIVSKLKLQTFITSVEKRNILSDIQKSTKMFHVKHGVVETLK' A
#
# COMPACT_ATOMS: atom_id res chain seq x y z
N LYS A 1 7.69 -10.62 -0.37
CA LYS A 1 6.23 -10.50 -0.62
C LYS A 1 5.91 -9.91 -2.00
N LEU A 2 6.34 -8.69 -2.37
CA LEU A 2 6.06 -8.11 -3.70
C LEU A 2 6.51 -8.96 -4.90
N ALA A 3 7.73 -9.51 -4.85
CA ALA A 3 8.23 -10.39 -5.90
C ALA A 3 7.40 -11.68 -6.03
N GLN A 4 6.95 -12.24 -4.89
CA GLN A 4 6.07 -13.41 -4.87
C GLN A 4 4.71 -13.09 -5.48
N SER A 5 4.10 -11.93 -5.15
CA SER A 5 2.85 -11.49 -5.77
C SER A 5 2.98 -11.38 -7.28
N LYS A 6 4.10 -10.84 -7.78
CA LYS A 6 4.36 -10.75 -9.22
C LYS A 6 4.42 -12.11 -9.90
N ILE A 7 5.16 -13.07 -9.30
CA ILE A 7 5.27 -14.45 -9.80
C ILE A 7 3.90 -15.14 -9.76
N PHE A 8 3.16 -15.00 -8.66
CA PHE A 8 1.83 -15.59 -8.52
C PHE A 8 0.87 -15.10 -9.62
N ILE A 9 0.83 -13.79 -9.89
CA ILE A 9 -0.02 -13.25 -10.97
C ILE A 9 0.42 -13.82 -12.32
N HIS A 10 1.73 -13.86 -12.57
CA HIS A 10 2.27 -14.36 -13.82
C HIS A 10 1.90 -15.84 -14.05
N ASP A 11 2.10 -16.68 -13.04
CA ASP A 11 1.95 -18.13 -13.19
C ASP A 11 0.48 -18.57 -13.16
N THR A 12 -0.37 -17.86 -12.41
CA THR A 12 -1.77 -18.26 -12.21
C THR A 12 -2.77 -17.42 -12.99
N GLN A 13 -2.35 -16.28 -13.55
CA GLN A 13 -3.22 -15.26 -14.16
C GLN A 13 -4.33 -14.76 -13.22
N LYS A 14 -4.17 -14.92 -11.91
CA LYS A 14 -5.12 -14.48 -10.89
C LYS A 14 -4.60 -13.24 -10.16
N THR A 15 -5.54 -12.38 -9.76
CA THR A 15 -5.26 -11.26 -8.86
C THR A 15 -5.20 -11.74 -7.40
N CYS A 16 -4.59 -10.94 -6.53
CA CYS A 16 -4.53 -11.20 -5.10
C CYS A 16 -4.64 -9.90 -4.28
N LEU A 17 -5.02 -10.07 -3.01
CA LEU A 17 -5.06 -8.99 -2.04
C LEU A 17 -3.67 -8.83 -1.42
N LEU A 18 -3.09 -7.62 -1.53
CA LEU A 18 -1.82 -7.30 -0.91
C LEU A 18 -2.05 -6.49 0.36
N LEU A 19 -1.68 -7.06 1.51
CA LEU A 19 -1.71 -6.39 2.80
C LEU A 19 -0.28 -6.03 3.22
N LEU A 20 0.00 -4.74 3.38
CA LEU A 20 1.29 -4.23 3.79
C LEU A 20 1.14 -3.55 5.15
N ASP A 21 1.82 -4.10 6.15
CA ASP A 21 1.75 -3.59 7.51
C ASP A 21 2.88 -2.59 7.79
N ASP A 22 2.55 -1.48 8.45
CA ASP A 22 3.41 -0.43 8.98
C ASP A 22 4.71 -0.14 8.20
N LEU A 23 4.59 0.09 6.89
CA LEU A 23 5.74 0.12 5.97
C LEU A 23 6.85 1.12 6.30
N GLY A 24 6.53 2.19 7.02
CA GLY A 24 7.51 3.24 7.23
C GLY A 24 8.25 3.14 8.56
N SER A 25 7.94 2.20 9.45
CA SER A 25 8.90 1.86 10.51
C SER A 25 10.13 1.13 9.94
N GLU A 26 10.00 0.50 8.77
CA GLU A 26 11.07 -0.25 8.10
C GLU A 26 11.85 0.56 7.04
N LEU A 27 11.24 1.63 6.48
CA LEU A 27 11.73 2.29 5.28
C LEU A 27 11.77 3.80 5.40
N ASP A 28 12.88 4.39 4.94
CA ASP A 28 12.97 5.82 4.69
C ASP A 28 12.00 6.27 3.56
N GLN A 29 11.73 7.57 3.50
CA GLN A 29 10.80 8.17 2.54
C GLN A 29 11.13 7.82 1.07
N LYS A 30 12.41 7.72 0.70
CA LYS A 30 12.86 7.42 -0.67
C LYS A 30 12.57 5.95 -1.02
N ARG A 31 12.84 5.03 -0.09
CA ARG A 31 12.56 3.59 -0.26
C ARG A 31 11.06 3.31 -0.25
N LEU A 32 10.32 3.95 0.65
CA LEU A 32 8.86 3.89 0.69
C LEU A 32 8.26 4.33 -0.65
N GLY A 33 8.75 5.43 -1.23
CA GLY A 33 8.31 5.89 -2.54
C GLY A 33 8.52 4.86 -3.67
N LYS A 34 9.68 4.18 -3.69
CA LYS A 34 9.95 3.10 -4.66
C LYS A 34 9.01 1.92 -4.47
N VAL A 35 8.74 1.52 -3.23
CA VAL A 35 7.82 0.42 -2.91
C VAL A 35 6.42 0.75 -3.41
N LEU A 36 5.90 1.95 -3.09
CA LEU A 36 4.57 2.35 -3.51
C LEU A 36 4.44 2.47 -5.04
N ALA A 37 5.49 2.93 -5.73
CA ALA A 37 5.52 2.95 -7.19
C ALA A 37 5.46 1.54 -7.81
N ILE A 38 6.10 0.54 -7.18
CA ILE A 38 6.00 -0.86 -7.61
C ILE A 38 4.58 -1.39 -7.37
N VAL A 39 4.01 -1.16 -6.17
CA VAL A 39 2.65 -1.58 -5.81
C VAL A 39 1.62 -1.03 -6.79
N SER A 40 1.69 0.25 -7.12
CA SER A 40 0.81 0.90 -8.10
C SER A 40 0.86 0.23 -9.48
N LYS A 41 2.06 -0.15 -9.93
CA LYS A 41 2.25 -0.85 -11.22
C LYS A 41 1.73 -2.29 -11.23
N LEU A 42 1.66 -2.96 -10.08
CA LEU A 42 1.14 -4.33 -9.99
C LEU A 42 -0.38 -4.40 -10.19
N LYS A 43 -1.10 -3.26 -10.12
CA LYS A 43 -2.56 -3.17 -10.29
C LYS A 43 -3.34 -4.16 -9.42
N LEU A 44 -2.81 -4.46 -8.23
CA LEU A 44 -3.46 -5.30 -7.23
C LEU A 44 -4.31 -4.46 -6.28
N GLN A 45 -5.38 -5.05 -5.75
CA GLN A 45 -6.04 -4.47 -4.60
C GLN A 45 -5.08 -4.52 -3.41
N THR A 46 -4.76 -3.35 -2.86
CA THR A 46 -3.74 -3.22 -1.83
C THR A 46 -4.29 -2.43 -0.64
N PHE A 47 -4.10 -2.94 0.56
CA PHE A 47 -4.28 -2.19 1.80
C PHE A 47 -2.91 -1.98 2.46
N ILE A 48 -2.70 -0.77 2.94
CA ILE A 48 -1.45 -0.37 3.59
C ILE A 48 -1.83 0.27 4.92
N THR A 49 -1.24 -0.20 6.01
CA THR A 49 -1.32 0.46 7.32
C THR A 49 -0.07 1.31 7.53
N SER A 50 -0.21 2.40 8.28
CA SER A 50 0.91 3.25 8.69
C SER A 50 0.50 3.97 9.97
N VAL A 51 1.39 3.98 10.97
CA VAL A 51 1.17 4.75 12.21
C VAL A 51 1.54 6.22 12.04
N GLU A 52 2.40 6.54 11.08
CA GLU A 52 2.75 7.91 10.76
C GLU A 52 1.87 8.47 9.65
N LYS A 53 1.45 9.71 9.84
CA LYS A 53 0.87 10.56 8.78
C LYS A 53 1.98 11.04 7.85
N ARG A 54 2.81 10.11 7.36
CA ARG A 54 3.81 10.43 6.34
C ARG A 54 3.08 10.99 5.14
N ASN A 55 3.70 11.97 4.48
CA ASN A 55 3.32 12.35 3.12
C ASN A 55 3.54 11.11 2.23
N ILE A 56 2.59 10.18 2.25
CA ILE A 56 2.40 9.18 1.20
C ILE A 56 2.38 10.03 -0.05
N LEU A 57 3.39 9.83 -0.91
CA LEU A 57 3.70 10.70 -2.04
C LEU A 57 2.41 11.25 -2.64
N SER A 58 2.31 12.57 -2.76
CA SER A 58 1.12 13.29 -3.23
C SER A 58 0.47 12.67 -4.47
N ASP A 59 1.26 11.99 -5.29
CA ASP A 59 0.83 11.33 -6.53
C ASP A 59 0.00 10.06 -6.27
N ILE A 60 0.29 9.31 -5.20
CA ILE A 60 -0.46 8.11 -4.82
C ILE A 60 -1.72 8.48 -4.04
N GLN A 61 -1.70 9.55 -3.25
CA GLN A 61 -2.90 10.05 -2.57
C GLN A 61 -4.05 10.33 -3.55
N LYS A 62 -3.76 10.87 -4.74
CA LYS A 62 -4.78 11.15 -5.77
C LYS A 62 -5.51 9.90 -6.29
N SER A 63 -4.93 8.71 -6.12
CA SER A 63 -5.47 7.44 -6.62
C SER A 63 -5.81 6.45 -5.51
N THR A 64 -5.77 6.87 -4.25
CA THR A 64 -6.02 6.00 -3.09
C THR A 64 -7.17 6.54 -2.25
N LYS A 65 -7.91 5.61 -1.64
CA LYS A 65 -8.89 5.95 -0.60
C LYS A 65 -8.22 5.80 0.75
N MET A 66 -8.41 6.78 1.62
CA MET A 66 -7.85 6.75 2.97
C MET A 66 -8.96 6.60 4.00
N PHE A 67 -8.69 5.84 5.05
CA PHE A 67 -9.54 5.73 6.22
C PHE A 67 -8.67 5.78 7.47
N HIS A 68 -9.26 6.28 8.56
CA HIS A 68 -8.65 6.32 9.87
C HIS A 68 -9.34 5.29 10.77
N VAL A 69 -8.54 4.55 11.53
CA VAL A 69 -9.05 3.63 12.55
C VAL A 69 -8.67 4.16 13.93
N LYS A 70 -9.66 4.34 14.81
CA LYS A 70 -9.46 4.80 16.19
C LYS A 70 -10.41 4.09 17.13
N HIS A 71 -9.87 3.41 18.15
CA HIS A 71 -10.64 2.63 19.13
C HIS A 71 -11.65 1.66 18.50
N GLY A 72 -11.26 0.96 17.43
CA GLY A 72 -12.13 0.02 16.71
C GLY A 72 -13.15 0.67 15.76
N VAL A 73 -13.19 2.00 15.68
CA VAL A 73 -14.05 2.74 14.73
C VAL A 73 -13.28 3.06 13.46
N VAL A 74 -13.90 2.84 12.31
CA VAL A 74 -13.33 3.14 10.98
C VAL A 74 -14.05 4.36 10.39
N GLU A 75 -13.29 5.40 10.04
CA GLU A 75 -13.80 6.64 9.46
C GLU A 75 -13.12 6.95 8.13
N THR A 76 -13.89 7.28 7.10
CA THR A 76 -13.34 7.69 5.80
C THR A 76 -12.71 9.07 5.89
N LEU A 77 -11.46 9.21 5.43
CA LEU A 77 -10.81 10.51 5.25
C LEU A 77 -11.13 11.01 3.83
N LYS A 78 -11.70 12.22 3.73
CA LYS A 78 -11.97 12.89 2.44
C LYS A 78 -10.70 13.45 1.83
#